data_AF-A0A947E0M5-F1
#
_entry.id   AF-A0A947E0M5-F1
#
_cell.length_a   1.000
_cell.length_b   1.000
_cell.length_c   1.000
_cell.angle_alpha   90.00
_cell.angle_beta   90.00
_cell.angle_gamma   90.00
#
_symmetry.space_group_name_H-M   'P 1'
#
loop_
_entity.id
_entity.type
_entity.pdbx_description
1 polymer ?
#
loop_
_entity_poly.entity_id
_entity_poly.type
_entity_poly.pdbx_seq_one_letter_code
_entity_poly.pdbx_strand_id
1 'polypeptide(L)'
;MNPLRYCSLLLSAWALGLPVAAGEVQGPFEIVTVSHRESAVGHGMNPFRTRVAYTFRLHHHGKPLAFSDGPVGEVGKTSPPDTVLDRAYFLQGGNAVLVATRGGSFIVTQAQGLPVITHLATPGFTAHQWLDSASGHPGPKVYRPAKAADEARVLSGGRLVLLFGISNKLGVLDVSTLKFHALVNTGPSQHNGMDHYTDGYRDDGGPHGKAREVSPRGTQFVQLATKYVNDQPTHAFVVIDFAKNSHVLVPLDVNATRLNTFRKMTPAWFARHYEWSSGPGGSERLAVRRPVPPARWAGYLTERAAESPQYRLQPVSPAMQAAFIAHLEATHGAVRLPAMPGQTEIRLRIGADAFALRYYAEGQMLTFEPALDSYTERAMAACRDIGEGFEQVLAGGAHETLFTQLASRDIWAER
;
A
#
# COMPACT_ATOMS: atom_id res chain seq x y z
N MET A 1 54.36 -58.03 12.53
CA MET A 1 54.24 -56.91 11.57
C MET A 1 52.83 -56.95 10.99
N ASN A 2 52.07 -55.87 11.17
CA ASN A 2 50.68 -55.68 10.73
C ASN A 2 50.57 -55.68 9.19
N PRO A 3 49.41 -56.08 8.62
CA PRO A 3 48.38 -55.07 8.34
C PRO A 3 46.92 -55.45 8.64
N LEU A 4 46.28 -54.49 9.30
CA LEU A 4 44.88 -54.01 9.27
C LEU A 4 43.85 -54.73 8.37
N ARG A 5 42.77 -55.20 9.01
CA ARG A 5 41.45 -55.49 8.41
C ARG A 5 40.52 -54.29 8.64
N TYR A 6 39.95 -53.74 7.57
CA TYR A 6 38.83 -52.78 7.64
C TYR A 6 37.52 -53.51 7.35
N CYS A 7 36.57 -53.40 8.29
CA CYS A 7 35.19 -53.84 8.14
C CYS A 7 34.41 -52.91 7.20
N SER A 8 33.67 -53.51 6.28
CA SER A 8 32.65 -52.87 5.45
C SER A 8 31.40 -52.55 6.27
N LEU A 9 30.92 -51.30 6.19
CA LEU A 9 29.58 -50.91 6.62
C LEU A 9 28.84 -50.30 5.42
N LEU A 10 27.85 -51.06 4.94
CA LEU A 10 26.83 -50.61 3.99
C LEU A 10 25.94 -49.57 4.67
N LEU A 11 25.89 -48.36 4.11
CA LEU A 11 24.88 -47.35 4.44
C LEU A 11 23.92 -47.22 3.27
N SER A 12 22.73 -47.80 3.45
CA SER A 12 21.56 -47.62 2.62
C SER A 12 21.06 -46.17 2.76
N ALA A 13 21.16 -45.41 1.67
CA ALA A 13 20.60 -44.07 1.56
C ALA A 13 19.07 -44.14 1.48
N TRP A 14 18.40 -43.81 2.58
CA TRP A 14 16.99 -43.45 2.57
C TRP A 14 16.85 -42.04 1.98
N ALA A 15 16.45 -41.96 0.72
CA ALA A 15 15.98 -40.72 0.12
C ALA A 15 14.63 -40.36 0.76
N LEU A 16 14.65 -39.49 1.77
CA LEU A 16 13.47 -38.82 2.27
C LEU A 16 12.94 -37.91 1.15
N GLY A 17 11.93 -38.39 0.43
CA GLY A 17 11.17 -37.59 -0.52
C GLY A 17 10.51 -36.42 0.20
N LEU A 18 11.01 -35.21 -0.03
CA LEU A 18 10.26 -34.00 0.28
C LEU A 18 8.97 -34.02 -0.53
N PRO A 19 7.82 -33.61 0.04
CA PRO A 19 6.56 -33.54 -0.70
C PRO A 19 6.76 -32.63 -1.92
N VAL A 20 6.51 -33.19 -3.11
CA VAL A 20 6.44 -32.42 -4.35
C VAL A 20 5.27 -31.46 -4.19
N ALA A 21 5.56 -30.17 -4.15
CA ALA A 21 4.54 -29.14 -4.05
C ALA A 21 3.63 -29.20 -5.29
N ALA A 22 2.31 -29.12 -5.07
CA ALA A 22 1.35 -29.02 -6.15
C ALA A 22 1.60 -27.72 -6.95
N GLY A 23 1.82 -27.86 -8.26
CA GLY A 23 1.90 -26.74 -9.19
C GLY A 23 0.51 -26.28 -9.62
N GLU A 24 0.33 -24.98 -9.80
CA GLU A 24 -0.87 -24.43 -10.45
C GLU A 24 -0.62 -24.39 -11.96
N VAL A 25 -1.49 -25.03 -12.75
CA VAL A 25 -1.33 -25.17 -14.21
C VAL A 25 -2.38 -24.32 -14.92
N GLN A 26 -1.94 -23.50 -15.87
CA GLN A 26 -2.84 -22.77 -16.76
C GLN A 26 -2.25 -22.74 -18.18
N GLY A 27 -2.96 -23.40 -19.10
CA GLY A 27 -2.50 -23.56 -20.47
C GLY A 27 -1.16 -24.31 -20.54
N PRO A 28 -0.14 -23.76 -21.23
CA PRO A 28 1.15 -24.43 -21.40
C PRO A 28 2.11 -24.23 -20.21
N PHE A 29 1.69 -23.44 -19.21
CA PHE A 29 2.54 -22.98 -18.12
C PHE A 29 2.11 -23.59 -16.78
N GLU A 30 3.09 -23.86 -15.93
CA GLU A 30 2.91 -24.35 -14.56
C GLU A 30 3.74 -23.50 -13.59
N ILE A 31 3.10 -22.95 -12.56
CA ILE A 31 3.78 -22.27 -11.45
C ILE A 31 3.94 -23.26 -10.31
N VAL A 32 5.19 -23.64 -10.03
CA VAL A 32 5.54 -24.51 -8.90
C VAL A 32 5.94 -23.65 -7.71
N THR A 33 5.23 -23.81 -6.58
CA THR A 33 5.55 -23.11 -5.33
C THR A 33 6.52 -23.92 -4.49
N VAL A 34 7.62 -23.32 -4.05
CA VAL A 34 8.64 -23.98 -3.23
C VAL A 34 8.75 -23.28 -1.88
N SER A 35 8.43 -24.01 -0.81
CA SER A 35 8.64 -23.51 0.55
C SER A 35 10.05 -23.82 1.04
N HIS A 36 10.69 -22.87 1.72
CA HIS A 36 11.94 -23.08 2.43
C HIS A 36 11.92 -22.34 3.78
N ARG A 37 12.83 -22.69 4.69
CA ARG A 37 13.01 -21.98 5.95
C ARG A 37 14.15 -20.99 5.83
N GLU A 38 13.92 -19.76 6.26
CA GLU A 38 14.95 -18.74 6.37
C GLU A 38 14.92 -18.09 7.76
N SER A 39 16.03 -17.49 8.18
CA SER A 39 16.08 -16.70 9.40
C SER A 39 15.13 -15.51 9.30
N ALA A 40 14.41 -15.21 10.38
CA ALA A 40 13.61 -14.01 10.50
C ALA A 40 14.56 -12.82 10.72
N VAL A 41 15.12 -12.28 9.64
CA VAL A 41 16.00 -11.11 9.70
C VAL A 41 15.16 -9.83 9.70
N GLY A 42 15.45 -8.91 10.63
CA GLY A 42 14.79 -7.60 10.76
C GLY A 42 15.21 -6.89 12.05
N HIS A 43 15.11 -5.55 12.08
CA HIS A 43 15.38 -4.80 13.31
C HIS A 43 14.47 -5.27 14.46
N GLY A 44 15.08 -5.71 15.57
CA GLY A 44 14.37 -6.22 16.75
C GLY A 44 13.89 -7.68 16.64
N MET A 45 14.18 -8.40 15.55
CA MET A 45 13.81 -9.81 15.41
C MET A 45 14.91 -10.74 15.93
N ASN A 46 14.50 -11.85 16.55
CA ASN A 46 15.41 -12.90 17.01
C ASN A 46 16.00 -13.64 15.79
N PRO A 47 17.33 -13.58 15.54
CA PRO A 47 17.96 -14.18 14.36
C PRO A 47 17.89 -15.71 14.31
N PHE A 48 17.60 -16.35 15.45
CA PHE A 48 17.38 -17.80 15.57
C PHE A 48 15.93 -18.22 15.30
N ARG A 49 15.00 -17.26 15.24
CA ARG A 49 13.63 -17.55 14.81
C ARG A 49 13.65 -17.75 13.30
N THR A 50 13.16 -18.89 12.84
CA THR A 50 12.99 -19.14 11.40
C THR A 50 11.56 -18.82 10.98
N ARG A 51 11.40 -18.39 9.73
CA ARG A 51 10.10 -18.25 9.07
C ARG A 51 10.06 -19.15 7.84
N VAL A 52 8.87 -19.59 7.48
CA VAL A 52 8.65 -20.24 6.18
C VAL A 52 8.53 -19.14 5.14
N ALA A 53 9.41 -19.18 4.15
CA ALA A 53 9.37 -18.35 2.95
C ALA A 53 9.00 -19.21 1.74
N TYR A 54 8.47 -18.57 0.72
CA TYR A 54 8.03 -19.21 -0.51
C TYR A 54 8.70 -18.54 -1.70
N THR A 55 9.21 -19.35 -2.61
CA THR A 55 9.69 -18.95 -3.94
C THR A 55 8.94 -19.73 -5.00
N PHE A 56 9.10 -19.35 -6.26
CA PHE A 56 8.42 -20.01 -7.37
C PHE A 56 9.38 -20.47 -8.46
N ARG A 57 8.91 -21.42 -9.26
CA ARG A 57 9.50 -21.77 -10.55
C ARG A 57 8.40 -21.75 -11.59
N LEU A 58 8.73 -21.27 -12.78
CA LEU A 58 7.82 -21.34 -13.93
C LEU A 58 8.30 -22.44 -14.86
N HIS A 59 7.41 -23.37 -15.19
CA HIS A 59 7.65 -24.41 -16.18
C HIS A 59 6.82 -24.15 -17.45
N HIS A 60 7.36 -24.58 -18.59
CA HIS A 60 6.65 -24.69 -19.87
C HIS A 60 6.69 -26.14 -20.32
N HIS A 61 5.51 -26.78 -20.44
CA HIS A 61 5.39 -28.22 -20.71
C HIS A 61 6.31 -29.09 -19.83
N GLY A 62 6.34 -28.82 -18.53
CA GLY A 62 7.14 -29.55 -17.53
C GLY A 62 8.64 -29.24 -17.53
N LYS A 63 9.12 -28.34 -18.40
CA LYS A 63 10.52 -27.90 -18.41
C LYS A 63 10.67 -26.57 -17.69
N PRO A 64 11.62 -26.43 -16.74
CA PRO A 64 11.83 -25.17 -16.05
C PRO A 64 12.34 -24.08 -16.99
N LEU A 65 11.78 -22.89 -16.87
CA LEU A 65 12.26 -21.69 -17.53
C LEU A 65 13.30 -20.99 -16.66
N ALA A 66 14.22 -20.29 -17.33
CA ALA A 66 15.28 -19.53 -16.69
C ALA A 66 15.26 -18.09 -17.21
N PHE A 67 15.61 -17.13 -16.34
CA PHE A 67 15.44 -15.71 -16.57
C PHE A 67 16.78 -15.00 -16.40
N SER A 68 17.22 -14.29 -17.43
CA SER A 68 18.44 -13.47 -17.35
C SER A 68 18.04 -12.00 -17.33
N ASP A 69 18.60 -11.24 -16.39
CA ASP A 69 18.33 -9.79 -16.23
C ASP A 69 18.93 -8.90 -17.35
N GLY A 70 19.25 -9.47 -18.51
CA GLY A 70 20.01 -8.79 -19.56
C GLY A 70 21.45 -8.47 -19.15
N PRO A 71 22.24 -7.83 -20.04
CA PRO A 71 23.59 -7.41 -19.71
C PRO A 71 23.55 -6.25 -18.71
N VAL A 72 23.88 -6.53 -17.46
CA VAL A 72 24.09 -5.51 -16.42
C VAL A 72 25.29 -4.65 -16.83
N GLY A 73 25.09 -3.33 -16.81
CA GLY A 73 26.15 -2.34 -17.05
C GLY A 73 27.28 -2.42 -16.02
N GLU A 74 28.48 -2.04 -16.50
CA GLU A 74 29.80 -2.13 -15.89
C GLU A 74 30.43 -3.53 -15.80
N VAL A 75 31.23 -3.83 -16.83
CA VAL A 75 32.21 -4.92 -16.94
C VAL A 75 31.64 -6.35 -17.04
N GLY A 76 30.99 -6.65 -18.17
CA GLY A 76 31.11 -7.95 -18.87
C GLY A 76 30.73 -9.24 -18.12
N LYS A 77 30.14 -9.17 -16.93
CA LYS A 77 29.69 -10.33 -16.16
C LYS A 77 28.19 -10.47 -16.32
N THR A 78 27.76 -11.37 -17.20
CA THR A 78 26.38 -11.86 -17.20
C THR A 78 26.18 -12.71 -15.95
N SER A 79 25.28 -12.28 -15.06
CA SER A 79 24.80 -13.15 -13.98
C SER A 79 24.21 -14.44 -14.57
N PRO A 80 24.39 -15.59 -13.90
CA PRO A 80 23.73 -16.82 -14.33
C PRO A 80 22.20 -16.60 -14.34
N PRO A 81 21.48 -17.23 -15.28
CA PRO A 81 20.03 -17.09 -15.35
C PRO A 81 19.39 -17.64 -14.07
N ASP A 82 18.49 -16.84 -13.49
CA ASP A 82 17.70 -17.21 -12.33
C ASP A 82 16.60 -18.19 -12.73
N THR A 83 16.52 -19.32 -12.03
CA THR A 83 15.40 -20.27 -12.14
C THR A 83 14.43 -20.16 -10.96
N VAL A 84 14.80 -19.35 -9.97
CA VAL A 84 14.02 -19.10 -8.76
C VAL A 84 13.39 -17.72 -8.85
N LEU A 85 12.09 -17.66 -8.66
CA LEU A 85 11.28 -16.46 -8.77
C LEU A 85 10.84 -16.01 -7.39
N ASP A 86 10.86 -14.70 -7.16
CA ASP A 86 10.28 -14.07 -5.98
C ASP A 86 8.75 -13.99 -6.11
N ARG A 87 8.25 -13.89 -7.34
CA ARG A 87 6.81 -13.81 -7.66
C ARG A 87 6.50 -14.47 -9.00
N ALA A 88 5.34 -15.09 -9.08
CA ALA A 88 4.76 -15.57 -10.33
C ALA A 88 3.23 -15.49 -10.26
N TYR A 89 2.62 -14.93 -11.31
CA TYR A 89 1.18 -14.86 -11.45
C TYR A 89 0.76 -15.13 -12.90
N PHE A 90 -0.22 -15.99 -13.10
CA PHE A 90 -0.99 -16.04 -14.33
C PHE A 90 -1.78 -14.76 -14.50
N LEU A 91 -1.74 -14.15 -15.67
CA LEU A 91 -2.61 -13.04 -16.00
C LEU A 91 -4.00 -13.56 -16.39
N GLN A 92 -5.05 -12.82 -16.04
CA GLN A 92 -6.42 -13.15 -16.42
C GLN A 92 -6.51 -13.44 -17.93
N GLY A 93 -7.09 -14.60 -18.28
CA GLY A 93 -7.11 -15.13 -19.65
C GLY A 93 -6.09 -16.24 -19.91
N GLY A 94 -5.11 -16.45 -19.03
CA GLY A 94 -4.30 -17.67 -18.95
C GLY A 94 -3.19 -17.87 -19.98
N ASN A 95 -3.01 -16.93 -20.89
CA ASN A 95 -2.02 -17.05 -21.97
C ASN A 95 -0.70 -16.34 -21.67
N ALA A 96 -0.58 -15.72 -20.50
CA ALA A 96 0.59 -14.97 -20.08
C ALA A 96 0.86 -15.13 -18.59
N VAL A 97 2.13 -15.10 -18.22
CA VAL A 97 2.59 -15.17 -16.82
C VAL A 97 3.47 -13.96 -16.53
N LEU A 98 3.12 -13.20 -15.50
CA LEU A 98 3.95 -12.13 -14.95
C LEU A 98 4.84 -12.70 -13.84
N VAL A 99 6.15 -12.52 -13.96
CA VAL A 99 7.13 -13.04 -12.99
C VAL A 99 8.12 -11.97 -12.55
N ALA A 100 8.66 -12.15 -11.35
CA ALA A 100 9.77 -11.35 -10.82
C ALA A 100 10.90 -12.25 -10.32
N THR A 101 12.12 -11.90 -10.71
CA THR A 101 13.37 -12.33 -10.07
C THR A 101 13.88 -11.17 -9.20
N ARG A 102 15.04 -11.37 -8.56
CA ARG A 102 15.69 -10.28 -7.83
C ARG A 102 16.12 -9.13 -8.76
N GLY A 103 16.52 -9.42 -10.00
CA GLY A 103 17.05 -8.42 -10.92
C GLY A 103 16.09 -7.98 -12.03
N GLY A 104 14.94 -8.63 -12.21
CA GLY A 104 14.07 -8.32 -13.33
C GLY A 104 12.60 -8.67 -13.14
N SER A 105 11.75 -7.92 -13.82
CA SER A 105 10.32 -8.22 -14.04
C SER A 105 10.13 -8.68 -15.46
N PHE A 106 9.38 -9.76 -15.69
CA PHE A 106 9.20 -10.35 -17.01
C PHE A 106 7.75 -10.75 -17.27
N ILE A 107 7.35 -10.73 -18.54
CA ILE A 107 6.16 -11.43 -19.02
C ILE A 107 6.59 -12.63 -19.85
N VAL A 108 5.94 -13.77 -19.60
CA VAL A 108 6.12 -14.99 -20.37
C VAL A 108 4.83 -15.29 -21.14
N THR A 109 4.94 -15.45 -22.44
CA THR A 109 3.85 -15.82 -23.35
C THR A 109 4.25 -17.03 -24.19
N GLN A 110 3.34 -17.55 -25.01
CA GLN A 110 3.66 -18.59 -25.98
C GLN A 110 3.48 -18.08 -27.41
N ALA A 111 4.48 -18.28 -28.26
CA ALA A 111 4.40 -18.09 -29.70
C ALA A 111 4.91 -19.34 -30.40
N GLN A 112 4.13 -19.87 -31.36
CA GLN A 112 4.51 -21.06 -32.14
C GLN A 112 4.88 -22.28 -31.28
N GLY A 113 4.22 -22.45 -30.12
CA GLY A 113 4.49 -23.56 -29.20
C GLY A 113 5.73 -23.39 -28.34
N LEU A 114 6.44 -22.26 -28.41
CA LEU A 114 7.63 -21.95 -27.62
C LEU A 114 7.38 -20.81 -26.64
N PRO A 115 8.04 -20.81 -25.46
CA PRO A 115 7.93 -19.74 -24.50
C PRO A 115 8.68 -18.50 -25.02
N VAL A 116 8.03 -17.34 -24.93
CA VAL A 116 8.61 -16.03 -25.24
C VAL A 116 8.69 -15.23 -23.94
N ILE A 117 9.91 -14.95 -23.50
CA ILE A 117 10.20 -14.18 -22.28
C ILE A 117 10.52 -12.74 -22.68
N THR A 118 9.73 -11.79 -22.19
CA THR A 118 9.91 -10.36 -22.44
C THR A 118 10.29 -9.67 -21.13
N HIS A 119 11.47 -9.06 -21.09
CA HIS A 119 11.90 -8.25 -19.96
C HIS A 119 11.14 -6.92 -19.93
N LEU A 120 10.62 -6.56 -18.76
CA LEU A 120 9.83 -5.33 -18.56
C LEU A 120 10.65 -4.24 -17.88
N ALA A 121 11.29 -4.56 -16.76
CA ALA A 121 11.96 -3.59 -15.90
C ALA A 121 12.95 -4.25 -14.93
N THR A 122 13.95 -3.48 -14.52
CA THR A 122 14.89 -3.79 -13.44
C THR A 122 14.71 -2.77 -12.31
N PRO A 123 14.65 -3.17 -11.03
CA PRO A 123 14.66 -4.56 -10.52
C PRO A 123 13.31 -5.27 -10.71
N GLY A 124 13.21 -6.51 -10.21
CA GLY A 124 11.94 -7.22 -10.11
C GLY A 124 10.91 -6.49 -9.23
N PHE A 125 9.64 -6.60 -9.60
CA PHE A 125 8.56 -5.96 -8.86
C PHE A 125 8.33 -6.62 -7.49
N THR A 126 8.07 -5.79 -6.49
CA THR A 126 7.81 -6.20 -5.10
C THR A 126 6.39 -5.91 -4.64
N ALA A 127 5.63 -5.14 -5.41
CA ALA A 127 4.20 -4.93 -5.18
C ALA A 127 3.51 -4.60 -6.51
N HIS A 128 2.19 -4.71 -6.50
CA HIS A 128 1.35 -4.30 -7.61
C HIS A 128 0.08 -3.59 -7.10
N GLN A 129 -0.55 -2.84 -7.98
CA GLN A 129 -1.86 -2.23 -7.76
C GLN A 129 -2.64 -2.24 -9.07
N TRP A 130 -3.88 -2.71 -9.05
CA TRP A 130 -4.81 -2.49 -10.16
C TRP A 130 -5.21 -1.02 -10.20
N LEU A 131 -5.05 -0.34 -11.34
CA LEU A 131 -5.45 1.05 -11.52
C LEU A 131 -6.95 1.19 -11.80
N ASP A 132 -7.57 0.14 -12.33
CA ASP A 132 -8.95 0.08 -12.80
C ASP A 132 -9.67 -1.16 -12.24
N SER A 133 -9.72 -1.24 -10.90
CA SER A 133 -10.35 -2.35 -10.17
C SER A 133 -11.88 -2.42 -10.39
N ALA A 134 -12.61 -3.21 -9.58
CA ALA A 134 -14.04 -3.54 -9.68
C ALA A 134 -15.06 -2.35 -9.71
N SER A 135 -14.59 -1.12 -9.81
CA SER A 135 -15.40 0.10 -9.95
C SER A 135 -14.76 1.14 -10.88
N GLY A 136 -13.75 0.76 -11.69
CA GLY A 136 -12.99 1.70 -12.51
C GLY A 136 -12.03 2.60 -11.72
N HIS A 137 -11.79 2.30 -10.45
CA HIS A 137 -10.90 3.05 -9.57
C HIS A 137 -9.73 2.19 -9.10
N PRO A 138 -8.59 2.80 -8.68
CA PRO A 138 -7.47 2.03 -8.18
C PRO A 138 -7.83 1.16 -6.97
N GLY A 139 -7.42 -0.11 -7.03
CA GLY A 139 -7.57 -1.08 -5.94
C GLY A 139 -6.51 -0.91 -4.84
N PRO A 140 -6.49 -1.81 -3.84
CA PRO A 140 -5.44 -1.81 -2.83
C PRO A 140 -4.06 -2.09 -3.46
N LYS A 141 -3.03 -1.41 -2.96
CA LYS A 141 -1.63 -1.77 -3.24
C LYS A 141 -1.30 -3.05 -2.48
N VAL A 142 -0.89 -4.09 -3.20
CA VAL A 142 -0.59 -5.40 -2.64
C VAL A 142 0.92 -5.55 -2.48
N TYR A 143 1.41 -5.27 -1.27
CA TYR A 143 2.74 -5.65 -0.83
C TYR A 143 2.65 -6.97 -0.07
N ARG A 144 2.84 -8.09 -0.76
CA ARG A 144 2.78 -9.41 -0.12
C ARG A 144 4.06 -10.18 -0.41
N PRO A 145 4.96 -10.41 0.56
CA PRO A 145 5.85 -11.56 0.42
C PRO A 145 4.98 -12.79 0.17
N ALA A 146 5.41 -13.70 -0.69
CA ALA A 146 4.66 -14.91 -1.01
C ALA A 146 4.20 -15.60 0.28
N LYS A 147 2.88 -15.73 0.49
CA LYS A 147 2.31 -16.40 1.65
C LYS A 147 1.51 -17.61 1.19
N ALA A 148 1.84 -18.76 1.77
CA ALA A 148 1.16 -20.06 1.65
C ALA A 148 1.00 -20.61 0.22
N ALA A 149 0.78 -21.94 0.14
CA ALA A 149 0.41 -22.64 -1.08
C ALA A 149 -1.00 -22.25 -1.58
N ASP A 150 -1.83 -21.67 -0.71
CA ASP A 150 -3.26 -21.45 -0.95
C ASP A 150 -3.59 -20.04 -1.50
N GLU A 151 -2.59 -19.20 -1.76
CA GLU A 151 -2.81 -17.90 -2.41
C GLU A 151 -2.97 -18.11 -3.91
N ALA A 152 -4.10 -17.64 -4.46
CA ALA A 152 -4.39 -17.70 -5.89
C ALA A 152 -3.24 -17.08 -6.71
N ARG A 153 -2.72 -17.84 -7.69
CA ARG A 153 -1.68 -17.34 -8.61
C ARG A 153 -2.26 -16.68 -9.84
N VAL A 154 -3.55 -16.41 -9.87
CA VAL A 154 -4.17 -15.61 -10.93
C VAL A 154 -4.26 -14.16 -10.50
N LEU A 155 -3.61 -13.28 -11.26
CA LEU A 155 -3.77 -11.84 -11.15
C LEU A 155 -5.01 -11.43 -11.94
N SER A 156 -6.09 -11.14 -11.22
CA SER A 156 -7.35 -10.60 -11.74
C SER A 156 -7.75 -9.35 -10.97
N GLY A 157 -8.45 -8.41 -11.63
CA GLY A 157 -8.97 -7.22 -10.95
C GLY A 157 -9.28 -6.06 -11.87
N GLY A 158 -8.62 -5.96 -13.02
CA GLY A 158 -8.80 -4.88 -13.99
C GLY A 158 -8.03 -5.15 -15.28
N ARG A 159 -7.72 -4.10 -16.04
CA ARG A 159 -6.86 -4.17 -17.24
C ARG A 159 -5.46 -3.59 -16.97
N LEU A 160 -5.34 -2.59 -16.11
CA LEU A 160 -4.10 -1.84 -15.92
C LEU A 160 -3.48 -2.16 -14.55
N VAL A 161 -2.26 -2.69 -14.55
CA VAL A 161 -1.50 -3.01 -13.33
C VAL A 161 -0.31 -2.07 -13.21
N LEU A 162 -0.27 -1.28 -12.14
CA LEU A 162 0.93 -0.54 -11.75
C LEU A 162 1.87 -1.46 -10.97
N LEU A 163 3.11 -1.60 -11.44
CA LEU A 163 4.17 -2.39 -10.83
C LEU A 163 5.13 -1.50 -10.04
N PHE A 164 5.50 -1.97 -8.84
CA PHE A 164 6.38 -1.26 -7.92
C PHE A 164 7.64 -2.09 -7.65
N GLY A 165 8.81 -1.44 -7.68
CA GLY A 165 10.06 -1.96 -7.13
C GLY A 165 10.08 -1.79 -5.61
N ILE A 166 11.26 -1.98 -4.99
CA ILE A 166 11.43 -1.76 -3.54
C ILE A 166 11.24 -0.28 -3.19
N SER A 167 11.77 0.61 -4.04
CA SER A 167 11.85 2.05 -3.74
C SER A 167 11.35 2.94 -4.88
N ASN A 168 10.70 2.39 -5.90
CA ASN A 168 10.23 3.16 -7.05
C ASN A 168 9.04 2.51 -7.73
N LYS A 169 8.32 3.28 -8.55
CA LYS A 169 7.41 2.72 -9.55
C LYS A 169 8.21 2.25 -10.75
N LEU A 170 7.88 1.07 -11.28
CA LEU A 170 8.54 0.51 -12.46
C LEU A 170 7.81 0.91 -13.74
N GLY A 171 6.49 0.73 -13.74
CA GLY A 171 5.67 0.99 -14.93
C GLY A 171 4.26 0.44 -14.83
N VAL A 172 3.47 0.71 -15.86
CA VAL A 172 2.10 0.23 -16.00
C VAL A 172 2.05 -0.87 -17.05
N LEU A 173 1.55 -2.05 -16.67
CA LEU A 173 1.24 -3.15 -17.58
C LEU A 173 -0.24 -3.10 -17.97
N ASP A 174 -0.51 -3.03 -19.27
CA ASP A 174 -1.83 -3.30 -19.82
C ASP A 174 -1.95 -4.82 -20.08
N VAL A 175 -2.70 -5.52 -19.24
CA VAL A 175 -2.80 -7.00 -19.31
C VAL A 175 -3.55 -7.49 -20.55
N SER A 176 -4.35 -6.63 -21.20
CA SER A 176 -5.10 -7.00 -22.41
C SER A 176 -4.23 -7.00 -23.66
N THR A 177 -3.25 -6.10 -23.71
CA THR A 177 -2.31 -5.95 -24.84
C THR A 177 -0.91 -6.45 -24.53
N LEU A 178 -0.63 -6.78 -23.25
CA LEU A 178 0.68 -7.10 -22.69
C LEU A 178 1.72 -5.99 -22.89
N LYS A 179 1.27 -4.77 -23.21
CA LYS A 179 2.14 -3.62 -23.38
C LYS A 179 2.56 -3.08 -22.02
N PHE A 180 3.86 -2.92 -21.83
CA PHE A 180 4.44 -2.30 -20.65
C PHE A 180 4.87 -0.86 -20.93
N HIS A 181 4.41 0.04 -20.08
CA HIS A 181 4.74 1.45 -20.08
C HIS A 181 5.70 1.73 -18.93
N ALA A 182 7.00 1.69 -19.21
CA ALA A 182 8.01 2.06 -18.23
C ALA A 182 7.81 3.51 -17.81
N LEU A 183 7.81 3.76 -16.50
CA LEU A 183 7.78 5.11 -15.98
C LEU A 183 9.23 5.59 -15.84
N VAL A 184 9.64 6.51 -16.71
CA VAL A 184 10.97 7.10 -16.62
C VAL A 184 10.91 8.23 -15.61
N ASN A 185 11.47 8.00 -14.42
CA ASN A 185 11.61 9.04 -13.42
C ASN A 185 12.45 10.20 -13.98
N THR A 186 11.82 11.34 -14.23
CA THR A 186 12.48 12.54 -14.76
C THR A 186 13.26 13.26 -13.66
N GLY A 187 14.47 12.79 -13.34
CA GLY A 187 15.40 13.52 -12.47
C GLY A 187 16.77 12.83 -12.32
N PRO A 188 17.90 13.49 -12.64
CA PRO A 188 19.25 12.89 -12.58
C PRO A 188 19.82 12.65 -11.16
N SER A 189 19.07 12.93 -10.09
CA SER A 189 19.55 12.85 -8.70
C SER A 189 18.89 11.73 -7.87
N GLN A 190 18.61 10.58 -8.47
CA GLN A 190 17.94 9.44 -7.82
C GLN A 190 18.88 8.56 -6.97
N HIS A 191 19.57 9.12 -5.97
CA HIS A 191 20.40 8.28 -5.08
C HIS A 191 19.62 7.60 -3.94
N ASN A 192 18.35 7.97 -3.69
CA ASN A 192 17.64 7.57 -2.45
C ASN A 192 16.27 6.92 -2.64
N GLY A 193 15.91 6.43 -3.85
CA GLY A 193 14.66 5.68 -4.02
C GLY A 193 13.39 6.50 -3.72
N MET A 194 13.37 7.77 -4.11
CA MET A 194 12.18 8.60 -4.13
C MET A 194 11.98 9.13 -5.54
N ASP A 195 10.74 9.07 -6.04
CA ASP A 195 10.40 9.69 -7.32
C ASP A 195 10.37 11.21 -7.10
N HIS A 196 11.20 11.94 -7.85
CA HIS A 196 11.24 13.39 -7.85
C HIS A 196 10.43 13.93 -9.02
N TYR A 197 9.51 14.84 -8.74
CA TYR A 197 8.73 15.57 -9.72
C TYR A 197 9.23 17.01 -9.83
N THR A 198 8.72 17.72 -10.84
CA THR A 198 8.99 19.15 -11.02
C THR A 198 8.69 19.95 -9.75
N ASP A 199 9.36 21.08 -9.58
CA ASP A 199 9.21 22.01 -8.45
C ASP A 199 9.57 21.45 -7.07
N GLY A 200 10.28 20.32 -6.99
CA GLY A 200 10.77 19.73 -5.73
C GLY A 200 9.73 18.90 -4.97
N TYR A 201 8.60 18.58 -5.61
CA TYR A 201 7.69 17.56 -5.11
C TYR A 201 8.33 16.19 -5.21
N ARG A 202 8.13 15.36 -4.20
CA ARG A 202 8.54 13.95 -4.20
C ARG A 202 7.36 13.07 -3.83
N ASP A 203 7.41 11.81 -4.25
CA ASP A 203 6.58 10.79 -3.64
C ASP A 203 6.83 10.80 -2.12
N ASP A 204 5.78 10.75 -1.33
CA ASP A 204 5.81 11.18 0.07
C ASP A 204 6.29 10.09 1.05
N GLY A 205 6.77 8.95 0.56
CA GLY A 205 7.61 7.98 1.28
C GLY A 205 7.01 7.09 2.39
N GLY A 206 5.73 7.20 2.79
CA GLY A 206 5.01 6.19 3.60
C GLY A 206 4.57 4.97 2.75
N PRO A 207 3.37 4.35 2.85
CA PRO A 207 2.84 3.36 1.87
C PRO A 207 2.65 3.91 0.44
N HIS A 208 3.48 4.87 0.06
CA HIS A 208 3.30 5.94 -0.88
C HIS A 208 3.73 5.53 -2.30
N GLY A 209 3.21 6.30 -3.25
CA GLY A 209 3.12 5.98 -4.66
C GLY A 209 1.88 5.20 -5.09
N LYS A 210 0.93 4.87 -4.19
CA LYS A 210 -0.32 4.22 -4.64
C LYS A 210 -1.14 5.21 -5.48
N ALA A 211 -1.65 4.75 -6.61
CA ALA A 211 -2.63 5.49 -7.38
C ALA A 211 -3.90 5.69 -6.54
N ARG A 212 -4.46 6.89 -6.64
CA ARG A 212 -5.68 7.35 -5.98
C ARG A 212 -6.85 7.45 -6.95
N GLU A 213 -6.56 7.76 -8.20
CA GLU A 213 -7.54 7.83 -9.28
C GLU A 213 -6.90 7.43 -10.62
N VAL A 214 -7.70 6.98 -11.57
CA VAL A 214 -7.30 6.76 -12.97
C VAL A 214 -8.13 7.63 -13.90
N SER A 215 -7.56 8.07 -15.01
CA SER A 215 -8.30 8.84 -16.01
C SER A 215 -9.38 7.97 -16.69
N PRO A 216 -10.50 8.57 -17.16
CA PRO A 216 -11.58 7.82 -17.82
C PRO A 216 -11.13 6.93 -18.98
N ARG A 217 -10.12 7.33 -19.75
CA ARG A 217 -9.58 6.51 -20.86
C ARG A 217 -8.48 5.55 -20.42
N GLY A 218 -8.10 5.53 -19.14
CA GLY A 218 -7.05 4.67 -18.62
C GLY A 218 -5.68 5.01 -19.21
N THR A 219 -5.34 6.28 -19.36
CA THR A 219 -4.03 6.73 -19.89
C THR A 219 -3.22 7.51 -18.87
N GLN A 220 -3.85 7.93 -17.78
CA GLN A 220 -3.22 8.66 -16.70
C GLN A 220 -3.67 8.12 -15.35
N PHE A 221 -2.84 8.27 -14.33
CA PHE A 221 -3.25 8.02 -12.94
C PHE A 221 -2.78 9.15 -12.04
N VAL A 222 -3.43 9.27 -10.89
CA VAL A 222 -3.21 10.34 -9.92
C VAL A 222 -2.62 9.74 -8.67
N GLN A 223 -1.62 10.41 -8.11
CA GLN A 223 -1.06 10.06 -6.80
C GLN A 223 -0.80 11.33 -6.00
N LEU A 224 -0.60 11.16 -4.69
CA LEU A 224 -0.18 12.24 -3.81
C LEU A 224 1.33 12.47 -3.96
N ALA A 225 1.76 13.71 -3.86
CA ALA A 225 3.15 14.09 -3.69
C ALA A 225 3.29 15.18 -2.64
N THR A 226 4.45 15.19 -2.00
CA THR A 226 4.78 16.15 -0.95
C THR A 226 6.08 16.88 -1.29
N LYS A 227 6.08 18.19 -1.11
CA LYS A 227 7.26 19.04 -1.12
C LYS A 227 7.47 19.57 0.29
N TYR A 228 8.71 19.77 0.73
CA TYR A 228 8.99 20.44 2.00
C TYR A 228 9.47 21.87 1.74
N VAL A 229 8.82 22.86 2.35
CA VAL A 229 9.17 24.28 2.29
C VAL A 229 9.35 24.75 3.73
N ASN A 230 10.57 25.13 4.12
CA ASN A 230 10.91 25.50 5.50
C ASN A 230 10.45 24.44 6.53
N ASP A 231 10.75 23.17 6.24
CA ASP A 231 10.32 21.98 7.02
C ASP A 231 8.81 21.77 7.15
N GLN A 232 8.00 22.55 6.43
CA GLN A 232 6.56 22.33 6.31
C GLN A 232 6.24 21.54 5.04
N PRO A 233 5.50 20.43 5.12
CA PRO A 233 5.07 19.73 3.94
C PRO A 233 3.99 20.52 3.22
N THR A 234 4.04 20.50 1.90
CA THR A 234 3.03 21.03 0.99
C THR A 234 2.63 19.89 0.08
N HIS A 235 1.33 19.69 -0.12
CA HIS A 235 0.81 18.57 -0.87
C HIS A 235 0.27 19.00 -2.23
N ALA A 236 0.46 18.13 -3.22
CA ALA A 236 -0.15 18.25 -4.53
C ALA A 236 -0.49 16.85 -5.05
N PHE A 237 -1.38 16.80 -6.02
CA PHE A 237 -1.52 15.63 -6.85
C PHE A 237 -0.51 15.68 -7.99
N VAL A 238 0.12 14.55 -8.26
CA VAL A 238 0.85 14.32 -9.51
C VAL A 238 -0.05 13.48 -10.40
N VAL A 239 -0.39 14.01 -11.56
CA VAL A 239 -1.09 13.29 -12.61
C VAL A 239 -0.03 12.79 -13.59
N ILE A 240 0.10 11.47 -13.69
CA ILE A 240 1.12 10.80 -14.50
C ILE A 240 0.45 10.26 -15.77
N ASP A 241 0.82 10.80 -16.93
CA ASP A 241 0.46 10.27 -18.25
C ASP A 241 1.53 9.24 -18.64
N PHE A 242 1.26 7.97 -18.34
CA PHE A 242 2.20 6.87 -18.60
C PHE A 242 2.26 6.50 -20.08
N ALA A 243 1.29 6.95 -20.89
CA ALA A 243 1.32 6.76 -22.33
C ALA A 243 2.30 7.74 -22.99
N LYS A 244 2.42 8.96 -22.47
CA LYS A 244 3.31 10.02 -22.97
C LYS A 244 4.59 10.20 -22.14
N ASN A 245 4.71 9.48 -21.04
CA ASN A 245 5.79 9.60 -20.08
C ASN A 245 5.99 11.05 -19.62
N SER A 246 4.90 11.65 -19.14
CA SER A 246 4.90 13.02 -18.62
C SER A 246 4.04 13.12 -17.36
N HIS A 247 4.19 14.23 -16.64
CA HIS A 247 3.36 14.51 -15.47
C HIS A 247 2.98 15.98 -15.39
N VAL A 248 1.89 16.24 -14.67
CA VAL A 248 1.48 17.59 -14.27
C VAL A 248 1.10 17.60 -12.80
N LEU A 249 1.31 18.75 -12.15
CA LEU A 249 0.89 18.96 -10.77
C LEU A 249 -0.50 19.58 -10.73
N VAL A 250 -1.35 19.06 -9.84
CA VAL A 250 -2.66 19.63 -9.52
C VAL A 250 -2.68 20.00 -8.04
N PRO A 251 -3.00 21.25 -7.68
CA PRO A 251 -2.94 21.70 -6.30
C PRO A 251 -3.93 20.95 -5.41
N LEU A 252 -3.51 20.69 -4.16
CA LEU A 252 -4.35 20.16 -3.10
C LEU A 252 -4.38 21.15 -1.93
N ASP A 253 -5.52 21.81 -1.76
CA ASP A 253 -5.81 22.61 -0.57
C ASP A 253 -6.60 21.74 0.43
N VAL A 254 -5.89 21.28 1.44
CA VAL A 254 -6.39 20.35 2.45
C VAL A 254 -7.43 20.99 3.37
N ASN A 255 -7.38 22.31 3.55
CA ASN A 255 -8.38 23.06 4.31
C ASN A 255 -9.64 23.27 3.48
N ALA A 256 -9.50 23.69 2.22
CA ALA A 256 -10.66 23.85 1.32
C ALA A 256 -11.40 22.54 1.07
N THR A 257 -10.67 21.41 1.07
CA THR A 257 -11.23 20.06 0.88
C THR A 257 -11.60 19.35 2.19
N ARG A 258 -11.30 19.96 3.35
CA ARG A 258 -11.45 19.38 4.69
C ARG A 258 -10.87 17.97 4.82
N LEU A 259 -9.74 17.74 4.14
CA LEU A 259 -9.04 16.46 4.11
C LEU A 259 -8.05 16.38 5.28
N ASN A 260 -8.51 15.83 6.41
CA ASN A 260 -7.66 15.66 7.61
C ASN A 260 -6.89 14.34 7.68
N THR A 261 -7.12 13.42 6.74
CA THR A 261 -6.32 12.20 6.58
C THR A 261 -6.40 11.68 5.15
N PHE A 262 -5.27 11.17 4.62
CA PHE A 262 -5.25 10.59 3.27
C PHE A 262 -6.04 9.29 3.13
N ARG A 263 -6.48 8.69 4.25
CA ARG A 263 -7.43 7.56 4.25
C ARG A 263 -8.80 7.94 3.70
N LYS A 264 -9.20 9.21 3.83
CA LYS A 264 -10.49 9.73 3.34
C LYS A 264 -10.52 10.04 1.86
N MET A 265 -9.39 9.93 1.15
CA MET A 265 -9.31 10.11 -0.30
C MET A 265 -9.93 8.91 -1.02
N THR A 266 -11.23 8.73 -0.84
CA THR A 266 -12.05 7.74 -1.54
C THR A 266 -12.40 8.25 -2.94
N PRO A 267 -12.87 7.38 -3.85
CA PRO A 267 -13.39 7.83 -5.13
C PRO A 267 -14.49 8.89 -5.02
N ALA A 268 -15.36 8.78 -4.01
CA ALA A 268 -16.41 9.77 -3.76
C ALA A 268 -15.84 11.13 -3.33
N TRP A 269 -14.81 11.15 -2.48
CA TRP A 269 -14.11 12.38 -2.12
C TRP A 269 -13.44 12.99 -3.37
N PHE A 270 -12.80 12.17 -4.20
CA PHE A 270 -12.14 12.63 -5.41
C PHE A 270 -13.13 13.26 -6.40
N ALA A 271 -14.23 12.57 -6.71
CA ALA A 271 -15.29 13.05 -7.62
C ALA A 271 -15.95 14.36 -7.15
N ARG A 272 -16.01 14.59 -5.83
CA ARG A 272 -16.52 15.83 -5.24
C ARG A 272 -15.58 17.02 -5.48
N HIS A 273 -14.27 16.84 -5.30
CA HIS A 273 -13.30 17.93 -5.29
C HIS A 273 -12.58 18.13 -6.62
N TYR A 274 -12.55 17.11 -7.47
CA TYR A 274 -11.83 17.10 -8.73
C TYR A 274 -12.69 16.54 -9.85
N GLU A 275 -12.34 16.91 -11.07
CA GLU A 275 -12.99 16.40 -12.26
C GLU A 275 -12.00 16.20 -13.41
N TRP A 276 -12.26 15.16 -14.19
CA TRP A 276 -11.59 14.92 -15.44
C TRP A 276 -12.30 15.67 -16.56
N SER A 277 -11.52 16.34 -17.38
CA SER A 277 -11.98 16.98 -18.61
C SER A 277 -11.25 16.34 -19.80
N SER A 278 -11.98 16.12 -20.89
CA SER A 278 -11.39 15.69 -22.16
C SER A 278 -11.16 16.91 -23.06
N GLY A 279 -9.94 17.07 -23.55
CA GLY A 279 -9.57 18.07 -24.52
C GLY A 279 -9.48 17.52 -25.95
N PRO A 280 -9.18 18.38 -26.93
CA PRO A 280 -8.93 17.98 -28.31
C PRO A 280 -7.86 16.87 -28.40
N GLY A 281 -8.02 15.98 -29.38
CA GLY A 281 -7.08 14.87 -29.61
C GLY A 281 -7.09 13.79 -28.51
N GLY A 282 -8.12 13.76 -27.66
CA GLY A 282 -8.23 12.76 -26.58
C GLY A 282 -7.30 13.02 -25.40
N SER A 283 -6.83 14.27 -25.24
CA SER A 283 -6.12 14.70 -24.03
C SER A 283 -7.06 14.63 -22.82
N GLU A 284 -6.54 14.20 -21.67
CA GLU A 284 -7.28 14.20 -20.41
C GLU A 284 -6.57 15.13 -19.44
N ARG A 285 -7.35 15.92 -18.69
CA ARG A 285 -6.81 16.83 -17.68
C ARG A 285 -7.66 16.75 -16.42
N LEU A 286 -6.98 16.54 -15.31
CA LEU A 286 -7.57 16.69 -13.99
C LEU A 286 -7.56 18.17 -13.58
N ALA A 287 -8.68 18.65 -13.06
CA ALA A 287 -8.79 19.97 -12.48
C ALA A 287 -9.55 19.93 -11.16
N VAL A 288 -9.31 20.94 -10.32
CA VAL A 288 -10.16 21.20 -9.15
C VAL A 288 -11.55 21.58 -9.65
N ARG A 289 -12.58 20.86 -9.20
CA ARG A 289 -13.98 21.15 -9.54
C ARG A 289 -14.33 22.55 -9.04
N ARG A 290 -15.09 23.34 -9.80
CA ARG A 290 -15.61 24.64 -9.35
C ARG A 290 -17.05 24.86 -9.83
N PRO A 291 -17.99 25.27 -8.96
CA PRO A 291 -17.86 25.38 -7.49
C PRO A 291 -17.84 24.01 -6.80
N VAL A 292 -17.20 23.92 -5.63
CA VAL A 292 -17.30 22.74 -4.75
C VAL A 292 -18.27 23.06 -3.62
N PRO A 293 -19.35 22.27 -3.42
CA PRO A 293 -20.19 22.42 -2.25
C PRO A 293 -19.37 22.28 -0.96
N PRO A 294 -19.56 23.14 0.07
CA PRO A 294 -18.81 23.06 1.32
C PRO A 294 -18.86 21.64 1.91
N ALA A 295 -17.69 21.01 2.07
CA ALA A 295 -17.58 19.78 2.83
C ALA A 295 -17.95 20.05 4.29
N ARG A 296 -18.39 19.03 5.04
CA ARG A 296 -18.45 19.10 6.50
C ARG A 296 -17.13 18.60 7.06
N TRP A 297 -16.75 19.09 8.23
CA TRP A 297 -15.62 18.49 8.94
C TRP A 297 -16.08 17.14 9.48
N ALA A 298 -15.13 16.23 9.59
CA ALA A 298 -15.36 14.85 9.96
C ALA A 298 -14.15 14.36 10.75
N GLY A 299 -14.33 13.55 11.77
CA GLY A 299 -13.27 12.83 12.45
C GLY A 299 -12.84 11.58 11.68
N TYR A 300 -11.99 10.75 12.27
CA TYR A 300 -11.58 9.48 11.66
C TYR A 300 -11.12 8.48 12.72
N LEU A 301 -11.37 7.20 12.45
CA LEU A 301 -10.83 6.09 13.23
C LEU A 301 -9.47 5.68 12.67
N THR A 302 -8.46 5.58 13.53
CA THR A 302 -7.22 4.90 13.20
C THR A 302 -7.26 3.49 13.72
N GLU A 303 -7.17 2.54 12.80
CA GLU A 303 -6.86 1.14 13.09
C GLU A 303 -5.38 0.93 12.80
N ARG A 304 -4.59 0.68 13.84
CA ARG A 304 -3.25 0.12 13.68
C ARG A 304 -3.36 -1.37 13.97
N ALA A 305 -2.80 -2.23 13.14
CA ALA A 305 -2.92 -3.68 13.30
C ALA A 305 -2.32 -4.23 14.62
N ALA A 306 -1.62 -3.39 15.39
CA ALA A 306 -1.08 -3.70 16.72
C ALA A 306 -1.48 -2.67 17.81
N GLU A 307 -2.26 -1.62 17.48
CA GLU A 307 -2.72 -0.63 18.46
C GLU A 307 -4.24 -0.47 18.34
N SER A 308 -4.88 -0.43 19.49
CA SER A 308 -6.32 -0.31 19.67
C SER A 308 -6.95 0.84 18.86
N PRO A 309 -8.24 0.73 18.49
CA PRO A 309 -8.92 1.80 17.75
C PRO A 309 -8.85 3.11 18.53
N GLN A 310 -8.51 4.16 17.81
CA GLN A 310 -8.48 5.53 18.31
C GLN A 310 -9.30 6.41 17.37
N TYR A 311 -10.29 7.09 17.90
CA TYR A 311 -11.06 8.10 17.19
C TYR A 311 -10.37 9.47 17.30
N ARG A 312 -10.28 10.19 16.18
CA ARG A 312 -9.55 11.46 16.08
C ARG A 312 -10.41 12.56 15.48
N LEU A 313 -10.33 13.74 16.06
CA LEU A 313 -10.86 14.99 15.51
C LEU A 313 -9.72 15.96 15.27
N GLN A 314 -9.64 16.49 14.04
CA GLN A 314 -8.56 17.37 13.63
C GLN A 314 -8.98 18.15 12.38
N PRO A 315 -8.70 19.46 12.28
CA PRO A 315 -8.13 20.33 13.29
C PRO A 315 -9.24 20.88 14.19
N VAL A 316 -9.06 20.90 15.50
CA VAL A 316 -10.09 21.37 16.45
C VAL A 316 -9.50 22.29 17.51
N SER A 317 -10.32 23.25 17.95
CA SER A 317 -10.01 24.08 19.12
C SER A 317 -10.14 23.27 20.43
N PRO A 318 -9.55 23.74 21.54
CA PRO A 318 -9.69 23.09 22.85
C PRO A 318 -11.16 22.92 23.28
N ALA A 319 -12.06 23.81 22.84
CA ALA A 319 -13.48 23.75 23.16
C ALA A 319 -14.18 22.49 22.61
N MET A 320 -13.62 21.84 21.58
CA MET A 320 -14.14 20.56 21.08
C MET A 320 -14.10 19.47 22.15
N GLN A 321 -13.12 19.52 23.07
CA GLN A 321 -13.05 18.54 24.15
C GLN A 321 -14.31 18.55 25.03
N ALA A 322 -14.78 19.75 25.41
CA ALA A 322 -16.00 19.90 26.21
C ALA A 322 -17.25 19.46 25.42
N ALA A 323 -17.33 19.80 24.13
CA ALA A 323 -18.43 19.40 23.27
C ALA A 323 -18.50 17.86 23.11
N PHE A 324 -17.36 17.21 22.90
CA PHE A 324 -17.29 15.76 22.78
C PHE A 324 -17.63 15.06 24.11
N ILE A 325 -17.14 15.55 25.25
CA ILE A 325 -17.52 15.01 26.56
C ILE A 325 -19.03 15.14 26.79
N ALA A 326 -19.63 16.30 26.49
CA ALA A 326 -21.06 16.51 26.64
C ALA A 326 -21.88 15.54 25.75
N HIS A 327 -21.40 15.26 24.54
CA HIS A 327 -21.98 14.21 23.70
C HIS A 327 -21.91 12.85 24.41
N LEU A 328 -20.74 12.42 24.87
CA LEU A 328 -20.56 11.12 25.54
C LEU A 328 -21.41 10.99 26.83
N GLU A 329 -21.51 12.05 27.62
CA GLU A 329 -22.35 12.11 28.82
C GLU A 329 -23.84 11.92 28.45
N ALA A 330 -24.30 12.58 27.39
CA ALA A 330 -25.71 12.55 26.96
C ALA A 330 -26.12 11.25 26.25
N THR A 331 -25.28 10.70 25.36
CA THR A 331 -25.64 9.56 24.51
C THR A 331 -25.17 8.22 25.04
N HIS A 332 -24.08 8.19 25.80
CA HIS A 332 -23.45 6.96 26.29
C HIS A 332 -23.39 6.87 27.82
N GLY A 333 -23.93 7.84 28.54
CA GLY A 333 -23.92 7.87 30.01
C GLY A 333 -22.50 7.93 30.59
N ALA A 334 -21.58 8.59 29.89
CA ALA A 334 -20.20 8.71 30.33
C ALA A 334 -20.09 9.42 31.68
N VAL A 335 -19.22 8.92 32.55
CA VAL A 335 -18.92 9.54 33.85
C VAL A 335 -17.43 9.84 33.93
N ARG A 336 -17.07 11.07 34.29
CA ARG A 336 -15.67 11.46 34.49
C ARG A 336 -15.07 10.71 35.68
N LEU A 337 -13.89 10.15 35.48
CA LEU A 337 -13.11 9.52 36.54
C LEU A 337 -12.15 10.53 37.17
N PRO A 338 -11.73 10.32 38.43
CA PRO A 338 -10.70 11.15 39.05
C PRO A 338 -9.43 11.19 38.20
N ALA A 339 -8.82 12.38 38.11
CA ALA A 339 -7.52 12.52 37.45
C ALA A 339 -6.47 11.71 38.21
N MET A 340 -5.64 10.95 37.49
CA MET A 340 -4.49 10.28 38.10
C MET A 340 -3.29 11.23 38.12
N PRO A 341 -2.48 11.24 39.19
CA PRO A 341 -1.30 12.10 39.26
C PRO A 341 -0.38 11.90 38.05
N GLY A 342 0.03 13.01 37.43
CA GLY A 342 0.91 12.99 36.26
C GLY A 342 0.24 12.68 34.91
N GLN A 343 -1.07 12.44 34.88
CA GLN A 343 -1.80 12.26 33.63
C GLN A 343 -2.43 13.58 33.15
N THR A 344 -2.26 13.86 31.86
CA THR A 344 -2.86 15.01 31.16
C THR A 344 -4.14 14.65 30.41
N GLU A 345 -4.55 13.37 30.46
CA GLU A 345 -5.76 12.88 29.82
C GLU A 345 -6.98 13.00 30.74
N ILE A 346 -8.14 13.23 30.12
CA ILE A 346 -9.42 13.10 30.82
C ILE A 346 -9.84 11.63 30.71
N ARG A 347 -10.06 11.00 31.86
CA ARG A 347 -10.59 9.62 31.93
C ARG A 347 -12.10 9.63 32.06
N LEU A 348 -12.75 8.79 31.28
CA LEU A 348 -14.20 8.63 31.24
C LEU A 348 -14.53 7.14 31.45
N ARG A 349 -15.59 6.85 32.20
CA ARG A 349 -16.16 5.51 32.31
C ARG A 349 -17.47 5.45 31.53
N ILE A 350 -17.57 4.47 30.64
CA ILE A 350 -18.77 4.20 29.84
C ILE A 350 -19.12 2.72 30.06
N GLY A 351 -20.24 2.47 30.73
CA GLY A 351 -20.56 1.13 31.23
C GLY A 351 -19.48 0.61 32.18
N ALA A 352 -18.86 -0.50 31.81
CA ALA A 352 -17.80 -1.16 32.57
C ALA A 352 -16.37 -0.88 32.06
N ASP A 353 -16.22 -0.12 30.98
CA ASP A 353 -14.92 0.18 30.36
C ASP A 353 -14.50 1.64 30.63
N ALA A 354 -13.19 1.87 30.76
CA ALA A 354 -12.62 3.20 30.84
C ALA A 354 -12.00 3.63 29.52
N PHE A 355 -12.09 4.93 29.22
CA PHE A 355 -11.60 5.58 28.02
C PHE A 355 -10.74 6.79 28.38
N ALA A 356 -9.79 7.10 27.51
CA ALA A 356 -8.92 8.26 27.61
C ALA A 356 -9.26 9.27 26.50
N LEU A 357 -9.36 10.54 26.88
CA LEU A 357 -9.55 11.67 25.98
C LEU A 357 -8.39 12.65 26.14
N ARG A 358 -7.64 12.88 25.06
CA ARG A 358 -6.46 13.76 25.05
C ARG A 358 -6.60 14.83 23.97
N TYR A 359 -6.24 16.06 24.33
CA TYR A 359 -6.11 17.17 23.37
C TYR A 359 -4.63 17.51 23.20
N TYR A 360 -4.17 17.50 21.95
CA TYR A 360 -2.80 17.85 21.56
C TYR A 360 -2.80 19.23 20.91
N ALA A 361 -2.24 20.22 21.61
CA ALA A 361 -2.25 21.62 21.15
C ALA A 361 -1.43 21.84 19.87
N GLU A 362 -0.27 21.17 19.73
CA GLU A 362 0.66 21.38 18.60
C GLU A 362 0.06 21.01 17.23
N GLY A 363 -0.84 20.02 17.20
CA GLY A 363 -1.52 19.54 15.99
C GLY A 363 -3.04 19.75 16.01
N GLN A 364 -3.55 20.52 16.98
CA GLN A 364 -4.97 20.81 17.17
C GLN A 364 -5.84 19.55 17.07
N MET A 365 -5.44 18.50 17.79
CA MET A 365 -6.00 17.16 17.64
C MET A 365 -6.62 16.68 18.94
N LEU A 366 -7.88 16.24 18.89
CA LEU A 366 -8.52 15.51 19.98
C LEU A 366 -8.50 14.01 19.65
N THR A 367 -8.11 13.18 20.61
CA THR A 367 -8.08 11.72 20.46
C THR A 367 -8.88 11.04 21.56
N PHE A 368 -9.66 10.04 21.20
CA PHE A 368 -10.45 9.20 22.09
C PHE A 368 -10.12 7.73 21.84
N GLU A 369 -9.80 6.99 22.91
CA GLU A 369 -9.40 5.58 22.84
C GLU A 369 -9.74 4.86 24.15
N PRO A 370 -9.81 3.51 24.17
CA PRO A 370 -9.85 2.78 25.42
C PRO A 370 -8.64 3.12 26.30
N ALA A 371 -8.85 3.24 27.61
CA ALA A 371 -7.75 3.48 28.54
C ALA A 371 -6.80 2.26 28.55
N LEU A 372 -5.52 2.49 28.89
CA LEU A 372 -4.48 1.46 28.86
C LEU A 372 -4.82 0.20 29.69
N ASP A 373 -5.57 0.38 30.77
CA ASP A 373 -6.02 -0.67 31.69
C ASP A 373 -7.35 -1.32 31.27
N SER A 374 -7.96 -0.88 30.18
CA SER A 374 -9.30 -1.29 29.72
C SER A 374 -9.32 -1.78 28.27
N TYR A 375 -8.18 -2.24 27.74
CA TYR A 375 -8.08 -2.78 26.38
C TYR A 375 -8.71 -4.17 26.26
N THR A 376 -10.03 -4.18 26.05
CA THR A 376 -10.83 -5.37 25.76
C THR A 376 -11.45 -5.27 24.37
N GLU A 377 -11.82 -6.39 23.75
CA GLU A 377 -12.56 -6.38 22.47
C GLU A 377 -13.84 -5.54 22.56
N ARG A 378 -14.52 -5.59 23.71
CA ARG A 378 -15.72 -4.78 23.99
C ARG A 378 -15.40 -3.29 24.00
N ALA A 379 -14.35 -2.86 24.69
CA ALA A 379 -13.96 -1.45 24.73
C ALA A 379 -13.51 -0.95 23.35
N MET A 380 -12.82 -1.79 22.58
CA MET A 380 -12.43 -1.50 21.20
C MET A 380 -13.65 -1.34 20.28
N ALA A 381 -14.63 -2.23 20.39
CA ALA A 381 -15.89 -2.11 19.66
C ALA A 381 -16.64 -0.83 20.05
N ALA A 382 -16.79 -0.56 21.35
CA ALA A 382 -17.43 0.65 21.85
C ALA A 382 -16.73 1.93 21.37
N CYS A 383 -15.39 1.96 21.29
CA CYS A 383 -14.66 3.11 20.73
C CYS A 383 -15.02 3.37 19.27
N ARG A 384 -15.19 2.32 18.45
CA ARG A 384 -15.61 2.45 17.06
C ARG A 384 -17.05 2.98 16.98
N ASP A 385 -17.96 2.36 17.71
CA ASP A 385 -19.38 2.73 17.72
C ASP A 385 -19.58 4.20 18.14
N ILE A 386 -18.86 4.65 19.18
CA ILE A 386 -18.88 6.04 19.63
C ILE A 386 -18.32 6.99 18.56
N GLY A 387 -17.19 6.64 17.95
CA GLY A 387 -16.59 7.45 16.90
C GLY A 387 -17.52 7.60 15.70
N GLU A 388 -18.12 6.50 15.23
CA GLU A 388 -19.11 6.49 14.15
C GLU A 388 -20.38 7.26 14.52
N GLY A 389 -20.84 7.17 15.76
CA GLY A 389 -21.97 7.95 16.27
C GLY A 389 -21.69 9.46 16.22
N PHE A 390 -20.48 9.89 16.60
CA PHE A 390 -20.11 11.29 16.55
C PHE A 390 -19.89 11.80 15.12
N GLU A 391 -19.46 10.95 14.17
CA GLU A 391 -19.44 11.30 12.74
C GLU A 391 -20.83 11.72 12.24
N GLN A 392 -21.91 11.09 12.71
CA GLN A 392 -23.27 11.48 12.33
C GLN A 392 -23.65 12.86 12.87
N VAL A 393 -23.21 13.19 14.09
CA VAL A 393 -23.41 14.53 14.68
C VAL A 393 -22.69 15.59 13.83
N LEU A 394 -21.45 15.32 13.43
CA LEU A 394 -20.66 16.21 12.56
C LEU A 394 -21.26 16.33 11.16
N ALA A 395 -21.75 15.23 10.58
CA ALA A 395 -22.40 15.22 9.28
C ALA A 395 -23.68 16.10 9.27
N GLY A 396 -24.37 16.19 10.40
CA GLY A 396 -25.49 17.12 10.63
C GLY A 396 -25.09 18.60 10.72
N GLY A 397 -23.79 18.91 10.73
CA GLY A 397 -23.24 20.28 10.80
C GLY A 397 -23.04 20.80 12.23
N ALA A 398 -23.17 19.97 13.25
CA ALA A 398 -22.87 20.36 14.62
C ALA A 398 -21.36 20.60 14.80
N HIS A 399 -21.01 21.54 15.68
CA HIS A 399 -19.63 21.84 16.07
C HIS A 399 -18.69 22.31 14.96
N GLU A 400 -19.21 22.67 13.78
CA GLU A 400 -18.41 23.16 12.64
C GLU A 400 -17.54 24.38 12.99
N THR A 401 -18.02 25.24 13.90
CA THR A 401 -17.28 26.42 14.38
C THR A 401 -16.14 26.08 15.35
N LEU A 402 -16.09 24.85 15.86
CA LEU A 402 -15.04 24.36 16.74
C LEU A 402 -13.85 23.77 15.96
N PHE A 403 -14.01 23.54 14.66
CA PHE A 403 -12.92 23.19 13.76
C PHE A 403 -12.12 24.43 13.35
N THR A 404 -10.82 24.26 13.23
CA THR A 404 -9.85 25.32 12.94
C THR A 404 -9.23 25.11 11.54
N GLN A 405 -7.98 25.52 11.34
CA GLN A 405 -7.24 25.29 10.10
C GLN A 405 -6.18 24.20 10.33
N LEU A 406 -6.10 23.24 9.41
CA LEU A 406 -5.02 22.26 9.38
C LEU A 406 -3.74 22.98 9.00
N ALA A 407 -2.70 22.84 9.82
CA ALA A 407 -1.36 23.04 9.28
C ALA A 407 -1.06 21.83 8.37
N SER A 408 -0.43 22.07 7.22
CA SER A 408 -0.16 20.99 6.26
C SER A 408 0.68 19.86 6.86
N ARG A 409 1.53 20.14 7.86
CA ARG A 409 2.31 19.15 8.62
C ARG A 409 1.47 18.15 9.43
N ASP A 410 0.22 18.49 9.70
CA ASP A 410 -0.62 17.78 10.65
C ASP A 410 -1.45 16.67 10.00
N ILE A 411 -1.41 16.54 8.66
CA ILE A 411 -2.11 15.45 7.98
C ILE A 411 -1.32 14.17 8.18
N TRP A 412 -1.96 13.25 8.89
CA TRP A 412 -1.35 11.98 9.20
C TRP A 412 -1.21 11.15 7.92
N ALA A 413 0.04 10.97 7.47
CA ALA A 413 0.40 9.96 6.49
C ALA A 413 0.13 8.58 7.08
N GLU A 414 -0.47 7.68 6.29
CA GLU A 414 -0.53 6.25 6.63
C GLU A 414 0.93 5.82 6.96
N ARG A 415 1.20 5.24 8.13
CA ARG A 415 2.49 4.58 8.41
C ARG A 415 2.31 3.08 8.28
#